data_AF-A0A3A8LBI6-F1
#
_entry.id   AF-A0A3A8LBI6-F1
#
_cell.length_a   1.000
_cell.length_b   1.000
_cell.length_c   1.000
_cell.angle_alpha   90.00
_cell.angle_beta   90.00
_cell.angle_gamma   90.00
#
_symmetry.space_group_name_H-M   'P 1'
#
loop_
_entity.id
_entity.type
_entity.pdbx_description
1 polymer ?
#
loop_
_entity_poly.entity_id
_entity_poly.type
_entity_poly.pdbx_seq_one_letter_code
_entity_poly.pdbx_strand_id
1 'polypeptide(L)'
;MNVDASGPFPVHAFTPRLRALGALLHAGALGTLCYFTVLLFRDVLAGSQETQPGPLATGLAVGGLLPLIALRLLHLGTRATVTVRPEGLVLTQPGGAHFEIPFEALASVRPWRLPIPGPGLTLMLRTGRAFDYGLELQDPVPLLTAMGPLGEAREHPLVRYAQARNAKWRRRWYDWLLKYGLVPGVISGIFFRAHQYISFGGAFGEWQMYGLKAYLLTFVRTWLPVFLALLLFGCFWRALVEALCFGAAWLGPRWARHVRTGAEWTCRALYYIALPAFLAMRLLA
;
A
#
# COMPACT_ATOMS: atom_id res chain seq x y z
N MET A 1 -36.02 14.16 -9.50
CA MET A 1 -35.36 13.05 -8.77
C MET A 1 -34.99 13.58 -7.40
N ASN A 2 -35.53 13.02 -6.31
CA ASN A 2 -35.13 13.45 -4.97
C ASN A 2 -33.85 12.71 -4.57
N VAL A 3 -32.72 13.40 -4.69
CA VAL A 3 -31.47 13.00 -4.07
C VAL A 3 -31.38 13.75 -2.74
N ASP A 4 -31.40 13.02 -1.62
CA ASP A 4 -31.22 13.62 -0.31
C ASP A 4 -29.79 14.13 -0.14
N ALA A 5 -29.64 15.26 0.56
CA ALA A 5 -28.33 15.81 0.85
C ALA A 5 -27.49 14.79 1.64
N SER A 6 -26.31 14.46 1.15
CA SER A 6 -25.42 13.46 1.75
C SER A 6 -23.95 13.84 1.64
N GLY A 7 -23.19 13.54 2.69
CA GLY A 7 -21.78 13.92 2.84
C GLY A 7 -21.49 14.59 4.19
N PRO A 8 -20.29 15.13 4.39
CA PRO A 8 -19.19 15.26 3.43
C PRO A 8 -18.41 13.95 3.21
N PHE A 9 -18.18 13.59 1.95
CA PHE A 9 -17.31 12.49 1.58
C PHE A 9 -15.87 13.02 1.41
N PRO A 10 -14.87 12.47 2.12
CA PRO A 10 -13.47 12.88 1.94
C PRO A 10 -12.93 12.34 0.62
N VAL A 11 -12.44 13.24 -0.23
CA VAL A 11 -11.86 12.89 -1.55
C VAL A 11 -10.52 13.60 -1.73
N HIS A 12 -9.76 13.21 -2.75
CA HIS A 12 -8.64 14.01 -3.22
C HIS A 12 -8.91 14.49 -4.65
N ALA A 13 -8.82 15.80 -4.87
CA ALA A 13 -9.05 16.43 -6.16
C ALA A 13 -7.72 16.54 -6.92
N PHE A 14 -7.56 15.70 -7.94
CA PHE A 14 -6.36 15.65 -8.77
C PHE A 14 -6.59 16.30 -10.11
N THR A 15 -5.74 17.26 -10.48
CA THR A 15 -5.60 17.65 -11.89
C THR A 15 -4.87 16.54 -12.66
N PRO A 16 -5.00 16.45 -13.99
CA PRO A 16 -4.32 15.43 -14.79
C PRO A 16 -2.80 15.40 -14.57
N ARG A 17 -2.18 16.56 -14.39
CA ARG A 17 -0.74 16.71 -14.13
C ARG A 17 -0.34 16.12 -12.77
N LEU A 18 -1.10 16.46 -11.73
CA LEU A 18 -0.83 15.94 -10.38
C LEU A 18 -1.10 14.43 -10.30
N ARG A 19 -2.09 13.93 -11.05
CA ARG A 19 -2.33 12.49 -11.18
C ARG A 19 -1.16 11.79 -11.86
N ALA A 20 -0.63 12.35 -12.95
CA ALA A 20 0.54 11.79 -13.64
C ALA A 20 1.76 11.76 -12.71
N LEU A 21 2.01 12.84 -11.96
CA LEU A 21 3.07 12.88 -10.95
C LEU A 21 2.86 11.82 -9.86
N GLY A 22 1.65 11.72 -9.30
CA GLY A 22 1.32 10.70 -8.31
C GLY A 22 1.52 9.27 -8.84
N ALA A 23 1.19 9.04 -10.12
CA ALA A 23 1.42 7.76 -10.77
C ALA A 23 2.91 7.46 -10.99
N LEU A 24 3.71 8.44 -11.40
CA LEU A 24 5.16 8.29 -11.53
C LEU A 24 5.83 7.98 -10.18
N LEU A 25 5.46 8.69 -9.12
CA LEU A 25 5.97 8.43 -7.77
C LEU A 25 5.62 7.01 -7.29
N HIS A 26 4.38 6.58 -7.51
CA HIS A 26 3.93 5.24 -7.16
C HIS A 26 4.65 4.16 -7.98
N ALA A 27 4.81 4.37 -9.28
CA ALA A 27 5.52 3.46 -10.17
C ALA A 27 7.01 3.37 -9.83
N GLY A 28 7.66 4.49 -9.48
CA GLY A 28 9.04 4.52 -9.01
C GLY A 28 9.25 3.73 -7.72
N ALA A 29 8.34 3.89 -6.75
CA ALA A 29 8.37 3.11 -5.51
C ALA A 29 8.20 1.61 -5.78
N LEU A 30 7.25 1.24 -6.64
CA LEU A 30 7.01 -0.16 -7.02
C LEU A 30 8.19 -0.74 -7.81
N GLY A 31 8.77 0.02 -8.74
CA GLY A 31 9.94 -0.39 -9.53
C GLY A 31 11.16 -0.65 -8.66
N THR A 32 11.44 0.24 -7.71
CA THR A 32 12.51 0.08 -6.71
C THR A 32 12.30 -1.20 -5.89
N LEU A 33 11.07 -1.43 -5.43
CA LEU A 33 10.72 -2.63 -4.67
C LEU A 33 10.94 -3.90 -5.51
N CYS A 34 10.44 -3.92 -6.74
CA CYS A 34 10.60 -5.05 -7.65
C CYS A 34 12.08 -5.34 -7.94
N TYR A 35 12.87 -4.30 -8.20
CA TYR A 35 14.31 -4.41 -8.44
C TYR A 35 15.03 -5.10 -7.28
N PHE A 36 14.85 -4.61 -6.05
CA PHE A 36 15.50 -5.20 -4.87
C PHE A 36 14.97 -6.59 -4.52
N THR A 37 13.71 -6.86 -4.81
CA THR A 37 13.14 -8.21 -4.65
C THR A 37 13.83 -9.20 -5.59
N VAL A 38 13.96 -8.87 -6.89
CA VAL A 38 14.63 -9.72 -7.87
C VAL A 38 16.08 -9.95 -7.50
N LEU A 39 16.77 -8.91 -7.05
CA LEU A 39 18.16 -8.98 -6.62
C LEU A 39 18.33 -9.92 -5.41
N LEU A 40 17.44 -9.82 -4.41
CA LEU A 40 17.44 -10.73 -3.26
C LEU A 40 17.13 -12.19 -3.66
N PHE A 41 16.17 -12.42 -4.55
CA PHE A 41 15.87 -13.78 -5.05
C PHE A 41 17.06 -14.37 -5.80
N ARG A 42 17.77 -13.56 -6.59
CA ARG A 42 18.98 -13.98 -7.31
C ARG A 42 20.06 -14.43 -6.34
N ASP A 43 20.33 -13.66 -5.29
CA ASP A 43 21.33 -14.02 -4.26
C ASP A 43 20.96 -15.32 -3.55
N VAL A 44 19.69 -15.48 -3.18
CA VAL A 44 19.20 -16.71 -2.52
C VAL A 44 19.36 -17.93 -3.43
N LEU A 45 19.05 -17.80 -4.72
CA LEU A 45 19.18 -18.89 -5.71
C LEU A 45 20.65 -19.22 -6.02
N ALA A 46 21.51 -18.20 -6.07
CA ALA A 46 22.95 -18.37 -6.28
C ALA A 46 23.67 -18.86 -5.02
N GLY A 47 23.02 -18.85 -3.87
CA GLY A 47 23.65 -19.13 -2.57
C GLY A 47 24.69 -18.07 -2.18
N SER A 48 24.69 -16.91 -2.83
CA SER A 48 25.61 -15.81 -2.57
C SER A 48 25.02 -14.84 -1.53
N GLN A 49 25.88 -14.00 -0.97
CA GLN A 49 25.51 -12.90 -0.06
C GLN A 49 26.14 -11.60 -0.57
N GLU A 50 25.95 -11.31 -1.86
CA GLU A 50 26.54 -10.13 -2.51
C GLU A 50 25.79 -8.84 -2.10
N THR A 51 24.50 -8.96 -1.79
CA THR A 51 23.68 -7.82 -1.36
C THR A 51 24.05 -7.36 0.04
N GLN A 52 24.87 -6.31 0.11
CA GLN A 52 25.15 -5.66 1.37
C GLN A 52 23.90 -4.94 1.92
N PRO A 53 23.61 -5.07 3.23
CA PRO A 53 22.39 -4.51 3.83
C PRO A 53 22.37 -2.97 3.83
N GLY A 54 23.53 -2.32 3.86
CA GLY A 54 23.64 -0.85 3.84
C GLY A 54 23.13 -0.22 2.54
N PRO A 55 23.74 -0.52 1.38
CA PRO A 55 23.25 -0.06 0.08
C PRO A 55 21.79 -0.44 -0.20
N LEU A 56 21.36 -1.63 0.24
CA LEU A 56 19.97 -2.08 0.13
C LEU A 56 19.01 -1.17 0.92
N ALA A 57 19.34 -0.87 2.18
CA ALA A 57 18.54 0.03 3.02
C ALA A 57 18.46 1.44 2.42
N THR A 58 19.59 1.99 1.98
CA THR A 58 19.64 3.32 1.36
C THR A 58 18.83 3.36 0.07
N GLY A 59 18.97 2.35 -0.79
CA GLY A 59 18.20 2.25 -2.03
C GLY A 59 16.71 2.16 -1.80
N LEU A 60 16.26 1.38 -0.80
CA LEU A 60 14.84 1.32 -0.41
C LEU A 60 14.34 2.62 0.21
N ALA A 61 15.17 3.32 0.98
CA ALA A 61 14.81 4.62 1.55
C ALA A 61 14.64 5.69 0.44
N VAL A 62 15.60 5.78 -0.47
CA VAL A 62 15.61 6.79 -1.54
C VAL A 62 14.57 6.46 -2.62
N GLY A 63 14.52 5.21 -3.09
CA GLY A 63 13.64 4.81 -4.19
C GLY A 63 12.24 4.39 -3.76
N GLY A 64 12.04 3.99 -2.50
CA GLY A 64 10.76 3.54 -1.97
C GLY A 64 10.13 4.54 -1.01
N LEU A 65 10.80 4.86 0.10
CA LEU A 65 10.22 5.67 1.17
C LEU A 65 10.02 7.13 0.73
N LEU A 66 11.00 7.75 0.08
CA LEU A 66 10.93 9.15 -0.33
C LEU A 66 9.79 9.40 -1.34
N PRO A 67 9.60 8.60 -2.42
CA PRO A 67 8.45 8.76 -3.31
C PRO A 67 7.10 8.55 -2.61
N LEU A 68 7.03 7.65 -1.64
CA LEU A 68 5.82 7.45 -0.84
C LEU A 68 5.52 8.63 0.08
N ILE A 69 6.56 9.26 0.66
CA ILE A 69 6.42 10.52 1.42
C ILE A 69 5.96 11.64 0.49
N ALA A 70 6.58 11.81 -0.68
CA ALA A 70 6.17 12.80 -1.68
C ALA A 70 4.71 12.58 -2.12
N LEU A 71 4.30 11.33 -2.35
CA LEU A 71 2.92 10.97 -2.67
C LEU A 71 1.98 11.30 -1.51
N ARG A 72 2.42 11.11 -0.25
CA ARG A 72 1.63 11.49 0.92
C ARG A 72 1.46 13.00 1.02
N LEU A 73 2.51 13.78 0.79
CA LEU A 73 2.46 15.25 0.75
C LEU A 73 1.53 15.73 -0.37
N LEU A 74 1.58 15.09 -1.54
CA LEU A 74 0.68 15.35 -2.64
C LEU A 74 -0.79 15.10 -2.27
N HIS A 75 -1.09 14.01 -1.57
CA HIS A 75 -2.43 13.77 -1.01
C HIS A 75 -2.83 14.83 0.02
N LEU A 76 -1.92 15.25 0.91
CA LEU A 76 -2.22 16.30 1.88
C LEU A 76 -2.61 17.62 1.20
N GLY A 77 -1.93 17.99 0.11
CA GLY A 77 -2.21 19.21 -0.65
C GLY A 77 -3.44 19.15 -1.57
N THR A 78 -3.93 17.95 -1.88
CA THR A 78 -5.08 17.73 -2.80
C THR A 78 -6.35 17.29 -2.07
N ARG A 79 -6.36 17.34 -0.74
CA ARG A 79 -7.57 17.03 0.05
C ARG A 79 -8.72 17.88 -0.43
N ALA A 80 -9.89 17.28 -0.56
CA ALA A 80 -11.14 17.96 -0.85
C ALA A 80 -12.30 17.18 -0.21
N THR A 81 -13.47 17.78 -0.20
CA THR A 81 -14.70 17.12 0.25
C THR A 81 -15.75 17.27 -0.81
N VAL A 82 -16.51 16.20 -1.04
CA VAL A 82 -17.66 16.21 -1.94
C VAL A 82 -18.91 16.08 -1.10
N THR A 83 -19.84 17.00 -1.29
CA THR A 83 -21.20 16.92 -0.75
C THR A 83 -22.16 16.77 -1.91
N VAL A 84 -23.10 15.84 -1.77
CA VAL A 84 -24.18 15.63 -2.72
C VAL A 84 -25.36 16.44 -2.22
N ARG A 85 -25.89 17.34 -3.06
CA ARG A 85 -27.09 18.13 -2.80
C ARG A 85 -28.18 17.73 -3.80
N PRO A 86 -29.45 18.11 -3.55
CA PRO A 86 -30.53 17.81 -4.50
C PRO A 86 -30.29 18.36 -5.91
N GLU A 87 -29.62 19.52 -5.99
CA GLU A 87 -29.40 20.25 -7.26
C GLU A 87 -28.10 19.84 -7.97
N GLY A 88 -27.16 19.20 -7.26
CA GLY A 88 -25.87 18.81 -7.83
C GLY A 88 -24.82 18.40 -6.81
N LEU A 89 -23.60 18.25 -7.29
CA LEU A 89 -22.42 17.95 -6.49
C LEU A 89 -21.69 19.24 -6.13
N VAL A 90 -21.32 19.39 -4.86
CA VAL A 90 -20.47 20.50 -4.41
C VAL A 90 -19.13 19.95 -3.96
N LEU A 91 -18.07 20.35 -4.67
CA LEU A 91 -16.68 20.05 -4.33
C LEU A 91 -16.10 21.23 -3.57
N THR A 92 -15.74 21.01 -2.30
CA THR A 92 -15.10 22.01 -1.44
C THR A 92 -13.64 21.65 -1.22
N GLN A 93 -12.75 22.58 -1.56
CA GLN A 93 -11.32 22.46 -1.29
C GLN A 93 -10.91 23.24 -0.01
N PRO A 94 -9.85 22.83 0.69
CA PRO A 94 -9.33 23.48 1.90
C PRO A 94 -8.95 24.95 1.71
N GLY A 95 -8.71 25.39 0.46
CA GLY A 95 -8.38 26.78 0.11
C GLY A 95 -9.59 27.68 -0.20
N GLY A 96 -10.82 27.23 0.09
CA GLY A 96 -12.03 28.02 -0.15
C GLY A 96 -12.56 27.99 -1.58
N ALA A 97 -11.92 27.24 -2.48
CA ALA A 97 -12.48 26.96 -3.80
C ALA A 97 -13.68 26.01 -3.68
N HIS A 98 -14.82 26.47 -4.18
CA HIS A 98 -16.08 25.73 -4.19
C HIS A 98 -16.52 25.58 -5.65
N PHE A 99 -16.74 24.34 -6.08
CA PHE A 99 -17.25 24.04 -7.42
C PHE A 99 -18.59 23.34 -7.28
N GLU A 100 -19.64 24.00 -7.77
CA GLU A 100 -20.97 23.43 -7.86
C GLU A 100 -21.16 22.85 -9.27
N ILE A 101 -21.46 21.56 -9.33
CA ILE A 101 -21.66 20.81 -10.57
C ILE A 101 -23.12 20.36 -10.58
N PRO A 102 -24.01 21.04 -11.31
CA PRO A 102 -25.40 20.64 -11.44
C PRO A 102 -25.52 19.24 -12.04
N PHE A 103 -26.50 18.45 -11.59
CA PHE A 103 -26.72 17.12 -12.18
C PHE A 103 -27.08 17.18 -13.67
N GLU A 104 -27.72 18.27 -14.11
CA GLU A 104 -28.03 18.51 -15.51
C GLU A 104 -26.78 18.64 -16.38
N ALA A 105 -25.69 19.17 -15.82
CA ALA A 105 -24.41 19.31 -16.51
C ALA A 105 -23.66 17.97 -16.59
N LEU A 106 -24.05 16.96 -15.81
CA LEU A 106 -23.37 15.67 -15.74
C LEU A 106 -23.96 14.68 -16.77
N ALA A 107 -23.09 14.08 -17.58
CA ALA A 107 -23.46 13.02 -18.50
C ALA A 107 -23.30 11.64 -17.85
N SER A 108 -22.13 11.39 -17.25
CA SER A 108 -21.82 10.10 -16.63
C SER A 108 -20.65 10.23 -15.66
N VAL A 109 -20.50 9.26 -14.76
CA VAL A 109 -19.33 9.11 -13.91
C VAL A 109 -18.54 7.90 -14.38
N ARG A 110 -17.25 8.09 -14.70
CA ARG A 110 -16.38 7.00 -15.16
C ARG A 110 -15.26 6.71 -14.16
N PRO A 111 -15.06 5.45 -13.76
CA PRO A 111 -13.90 5.10 -12.95
C PRO A 111 -12.61 5.20 -13.77
N TRP A 112 -11.51 5.51 -13.11
CA TRP A 112 -10.19 5.54 -13.73
C TRP A 112 -9.77 4.16 -14.21
N ARG A 113 -9.38 4.05 -15.49
CA ARG A 113 -8.92 2.77 -16.09
C ARG A 113 -7.77 2.12 -15.31
N LEU A 114 -6.84 2.93 -14.81
CA LEU A 114 -5.72 2.51 -14.00
C LEU A 114 -5.87 3.10 -12.58
N PRO A 115 -5.97 2.26 -11.53
CA PRO A 115 -6.18 2.71 -10.15
C PRO A 115 -4.86 3.17 -9.50
N ILE A 116 -4.17 4.08 -10.17
CA ILE A 116 -2.91 4.68 -9.74
C ILE A 116 -3.07 6.21 -9.77
N PRO A 117 -2.67 6.94 -8.71
CA PRO A 117 -2.07 6.47 -7.43
C PRO A 117 -3.04 5.74 -6.49
N GLY A 118 -4.35 5.90 -6.72
CA GLY A 118 -5.40 5.19 -6.01
C GLY A 118 -6.65 4.99 -6.89
N PRO A 119 -7.71 4.36 -6.35
CA PRO A 119 -8.99 4.28 -7.05
C PRO A 119 -9.63 5.67 -7.14
N GLY A 120 -10.09 6.04 -8.33
CA GLY A 120 -10.69 7.34 -8.58
C GLY A 120 -11.76 7.34 -9.66
N LEU A 121 -12.47 8.45 -9.72
CA LEU A 121 -13.58 8.74 -10.61
C LEU A 121 -13.27 9.99 -11.42
N THR A 122 -13.74 10.04 -12.66
CA THR A 122 -13.77 11.24 -13.48
C THR A 122 -15.22 11.55 -13.82
N LEU A 123 -15.63 12.79 -13.56
CA LEU A 123 -16.95 13.29 -13.91
C LEU A 123 -16.94 13.71 -15.39
N MET A 124 -17.81 13.14 -16.21
CA MET A 124 -18.00 13.53 -17.61
C MET A 124 -19.15 14.52 -17.69
N LEU A 125 -18.89 15.71 -18.25
CA LEU A 125 -19.91 16.71 -18.49
C LEU A 125 -20.70 16.38 -19.78
N ARG A 126 -21.93 16.87 -19.88
CA ARG A 126 -22.77 16.75 -21.09
C ARG A 126 -22.17 17.40 -22.33
N THR A 127 -21.27 18.36 -22.13
CA THR A 127 -20.46 18.95 -23.20
C THR A 127 -19.42 17.98 -23.80
N GLY A 128 -19.35 16.74 -23.30
CA GLY A 128 -18.41 15.71 -23.73
C GLY A 128 -17.01 15.86 -23.13
N ARG A 129 -16.76 16.93 -22.37
CA ARG A 129 -15.48 17.17 -21.69
C ARG A 129 -15.44 16.49 -20.33
N ALA A 130 -14.24 16.04 -19.96
CA ALA A 130 -13.97 15.64 -18.59
C ALA A 130 -13.92 16.88 -17.70
N PHE A 131 -14.44 16.78 -16.48
CA PHE A 131 -14.18 17.79 -15.47
C PHE A 131 -12.67 17.84 -15.17
N ASP A 132 -12.13 19.05 -14.98
CA ASP A 132 -10.69 19.27 -14.85
C ASP A 132 -10.07 18.59 -13.63
N TYR A 133 -10.89 18.24 -12.63
CA TYR A 133 -10.48 17.50 -11.46
C TYR A 133 -11.01 16.07 -11.49
N GLY A 134 -10.10 15.09 -11.41
CA GLY A 134 -10.42 13.71 -11.06
C GLY A 134 -10.52 13.55 -9.55
N LEU A 135 -11.49 12.75 -9.10
CA LEU A 135 -11.75 12.52 -7.67
C LEU A 135 -11.15 11.17 -7.26
N GLU A 136 -10.14 11.15 -6.41
CA GLU A 136 -9.65 9.92 -5.78
C GLU A 136 -10.44 9.64 -4.50
N LEU A 137 -10.98 8.43 -4.38
CA LEU A 137 -11.74 7.97 -3.22
C LEU A 137 -11.34 6.54 -2.86
N GLN A 138 -11.07 6.28 -1.57
CA GLN A 138 -10.80 4.91 -1.12
C GLN A 138 -11.99 3.98 -1.30
N ASP A 139 -13.21 4.49 -1.09
CA ASP A 139 -14.46 3.78 -1.34
C ASP A 139 -15.42 4.68 -2.14
N PRO A 140 -15.58 4.42 -3.45
CA PRO A 140 -16.49 5.19 -4.29
C PRO A 140 -17.96 4.78 -4.14
N VAL A 141 -18.28 3.66 -3.48
CA VAL A 141 -19.65 3.13 -3.43
C VAL A 141 -20.63 4.04 -2.67
N PRO A 142 -20.30 4.62 -1.50
CA PRO A 142 -21.21 5.53 -0.79
C PRO A 142 -21.55 6.78 -1.61
N LEU A 143 -20.54 7.38 -2.27
CA LEU A 143 -20.74 8.55 -3.13
C LEU A 143 -21.60 8.21 -4.35
N LEU A 144 -21.32 7.11 -5.04
CA LEU A 144 -22.11 6.68 -6.20
C LEU A 144 -23.55 6.32 -5.81
N THR A 145 -23.76 5.77 -4.61
CA THR A 145 -25.10 5.48 -4.10
C THR A 145 -25.88 6.75 -3.81
N ALA A 146 -25.22 7.76 -3.22
CA ALA A 146 -25.79 9.09 -3.00
C ALA A 146 -26.20 9.79 -4.31
N MET A 147 -25.51 9.53 -5.42
CA MET A 147 -25.85 10.09 -6.73
C MET A 147 -27.05 9.41 -7.42
N GLY A 148 -27.59 8.33 -6.84
CA GLY A 148 -28.72 7.59 -7.40
C GLY A 148 -28.42 7.00 -8.78
N PRO A 149 -29.28 7.23 -9.81
CA PRO A 149 -29.12 6.62 -11.13
C PRO A 149 -27.92 7.17 -11.91
N LEU A 150 -27.37 8.34 -11.57
CA LEU A 150 -26.09 8.81 -12.15
C LEU A 150 -24.89 8.00 -11.66
N GLY A 151 -25.09 7.17 -10.64
CA GLY A 151 -24.10 6.28 -10.05
C GLY A 151 -24.00 4.90 -10.71
N GLU A 152 -24.41 4.70 -11.97
CA GLU A 152 -24.37 3.39 -12.66
C GLU A 152 -22.99 2.71 -12.61
N ALA A 153 -21.92 3.50 -12.52
CA ALA A 153 -20.55 3.02 -12.35
C ALA A 153 -20.33 2.21 -11.05
N ARG A 154 -21.31 2.15 -10.13
CA ARG A 154 -21.25 1.33 -8.91
C ARG A 154 -20.99 -0.14 -9.20
N GLU A 155 -21.54 -0.67 -10.29
CA GLU A 155 -21.36 -2.08 -10.68
C GLU A 155 -20.06 -2.30 -11.47
N HIS A 156 -19.32 -1.25 -11.78
CA HIS A 156 -18.08 -1.37 -12.56
C HIS A 156 -17.02 -2.17 -11.78
N PRO A 157 -16.29 -3.10 -12.44
CA PRO A 157 -15.22 -3.91 -11.84
C PRO A 157 -14.24 -3.14 -10.94
N LEU A 158 -13.80 -1.96 -11.39
CA LEU A 158 -12.83 -1.12 -10.69
C LEU A 158 -13.39 -0.49 -9.40
N VAL A 159 -14.69 -0.21 -9.35
CA VAL A 159 -15.36 0.27 -8.14
C VAL A 159 -15.50 -0.86 -7.13
N ARG A 160 -15.83 -2.08 -7.58
CA ARG A 160 -15.85 -3.28 -6.73
C ARG A 160 -14.46 -3.64 -6.19
N TYR A 161 -13.42 -3.49 -7.00
CA TYR A 161 -12.03 -3.62 -6.56
C TYR A 161 -11.69 -2.59 -5.47
N ALA A 162 -12.04 -1.32 -5.67
CA ALA A 162 -11.82 -0.26 -4.67
C ALA A 162 -12.55 -0.57 -3.34
N GLN A 163 -13.81 -1.00 -3.43
CA GLN A 163 -14.61 -1.42 -2.27
C GLN A 163 -13.95 -2.58 -1.51
N ALA A 164 -13.53 -3.64 -2.21
CA ALA A 164 -12.87 -4.79 -1.61
C ALA A 164 -11.52 -4.41 -0.96
N ARG A 165 -10.79 -3.48 -1.57
CA ARG A 165 -9.53 -2.94 -1.03
C ARG A 165 -9.77 -2.13 0.26
N ASN A 166 -10.80 -1.29 0.30
CA ASN A 166 -11.10 -0.45 1.46
C ASN A 166 -11.58 -1.25 2.69
N ALA A 167 -12.41 -2.29 2.48
CA ALA A 167 -12.99 -3.09 3.56
C ALA A 167 -11.95 -3.71 4.53
N LYS A 168 -10.70 -3.92 4.07
CA LYS A 168 -9.60 -4.51 4.85
C LYS A 168 -8.51 -3.49 5.24
N TRP A 169 -8.62 -2.22 4.83
CA TRP A 169 -7.56 -1.23 5.03
C TRP A 169 -7.39 -0.78 6.51
N ARG A 170 -8.37 -1.05 7.37
CA ARG A 170 -8.28 -0.81 8.83
C ARG A 170 -7.40 -1.85 9.53
N ARG A 171 -6.09 -1.84 9.27
CA ARG A 171 -5.11 -2.60 10.07
C ARG A 171 -4.76 -1.84 11.33
N ARG A 172 -4.74 -2.55 12.46
CA ARG A 172 -4.38 -1.96 13.76
C ARG A 172 -2.87 -1.78 13.83
N TRP A 173 -2.39 -0.80 14.60
CA TRP A 173 -0.96 -0.53 14.74
C TRP A 173 -0.19 -1.76 15.29
N TYR A 174 -0.83 -2.59 16.12
CA TYR A 174 -0.24 -3.83 16.64
C TYR A 174 0.15 -4.82 15.53
N ASP A 175 -0.61 -4.85 14.42
CA ASP A 175 -0.27 -5.73 13.27
C ASP A 175 1.05 -5.31 12.62
N TRP A 176 1.32 -3.99 12.60
CA TRP A 176 2.58 -3.44 12.08
C TRP A 176 3.74 -3.80 12.98
N LEU A 177 3.58 -3.60 14.30
CA LEU A 177 4.62 -3.94 15.26
C LEU A 177 4.91 -5.45 15.27
N LEU A 178 3.87 -6.28 15.19
CA LEU A 178 4.04 -7.73 15.13
C LEU A 178 4.77 -8.17 13.86
N LYS A 179 4.32 -7.69 12.70
CA LYS A 179 4.85 -8.12 11.41
C LYS A 179 6.27 -7.62 11.16
N TYR A 180 6.54 -6.36 11.45
CA TYR A 180 7.78 -5.68 11.07
C TYR A 180 8.75 -5.48 12.25
N GLY A 181 8.28 -5.59 13.49
CA GLY A 181 9.11 -5.54 14.69
C GLY A 181 9.37 -6.93 15.27
N LEU A 182 8.31 -7.59 15.75
CA LEU A 182 8.44 -8.84 16.52
C LEU A 182 9.01 -9.99 15.69
N VAL A 183 8.44 -10.28 14.51
CA VAL A 183 8.89 -11.43 13.70
C VAL A 183 10.37 -11.31 13.29
N PRO A 184 10.82 -10.19 12.69
CA PRO A 184 12.25 -10.00 12.41
C PRO A 184 13.09 -10.01 13.69
N GLY A 185 12.60 -9.39 14.77
CA GLY A 185 13.30 -9.29 16.05
C GLY A 185 13.54 -10.65 16.72
N VAL A 186 12.56 -11.56 16.67
CA VAL A 186 12.71 -12.93 17.20
C VAL A 186 13.76 -13.69 16.40
N ILE A 187 13.66 -13.67 15.06
CA ILE A 187 14.60 -14.39 14.19
C ILE A 187 16.02 -13.84 14.36
N SER A 188 16.19 -12.52 14.29
CA SER A 188 17.51 -11.90 14.49
C SER A 188 18.02 -12.09 15.91
N GLY A 189 17.13 -12.15 16.90
CA GLY A 189 17.49 -12.38 18.30
C GLY A 189 18.14 -13.74 18.51
N ILE A 190 17.69 -14.78 17.80
CA ILE A 190 18.31 -16.11 17.84
C ILE A 190 19.75 -16.04 17.30
N PHE A 191 19.94 -15.45 16.11
CA PHE A 191 21.28 -15.30 15.51
C PHE A 191 22.20 -14.42 16.35
N PHE A 192 21.67 -13.31 16.85
CA PHE A 192 22.41 -12.40 17.71
C PHE A 192 22.85 -13.08 19.00
N ARG A 193 21.94 -13.83 19.66
CA ARG A 193 22.29 -14.60 20.84
C ARG A 193 23.36 -15.65 20.55
N ALA A 194 23.26 -16.38 19.44
CA ALA A 194 24.29 -17.34 19.04
C ALA A 194 25.64 -16.64 18.85
N HIS A 195 25.68 -15.50 18.17
CA HIS A 195 26.89 -14.69 18.00
C HIS A 195 27.49 -14.24 19.34
N GLN A 196 26.66 -13.78 20.28
CA GLN A 196 27.13 -13.35 21.60
C GLN A 196 27.77 -14.49 22.39
N TYR A 197 27.15 -15.67 22.40
CA TYR A 197 27.69 -16.84 23.10
C TYR A 197 28.97 -17.38 22.47
N ILE A 198 29.05 -17.41 21.14
CA ILE A 198 30.22 -17.94 20.42
C ILE A 198 31.42 -16.98 20.54
N SER A 199 31.20 -15.67 20.35
CA SER A 199 32.29 -14.69 20.27
C SER A 199 32.72 -14.16 21.64
N PHE A 200 31.78 -14.02 22.58
CA PHE A 200 32.00 -13.31 23.85
C PHE A 200 31.66 -14.17 25.09
N GLY A 201 31.28 -15.43 24.92
CA GLY A 201 31.06 -16.38 26.01
C GLY A 201 29.79 -16.16 26.84
N GLY A 202 28.92 -15.21 26.47
CA GLY A 202 27.68 -14.95 27.20
C GLY A 202 26.80 -13.90 26.52
N ALA A 203 25.53 -13.84 26.93
CA ALA A 203 24.52 -12.98 26.29
C ALA A 203 24.84 -11.48 26.34
N PHE A 204 25.63 -11.03 27.31
CA PHE A 204 26.02 -9.63 27.49
C PHE A 204 27.55 -9.43 27.44
N GLY A 205 28.30 -10.43 26.96
CA GLY A 205 29.77 -10.38 26.95
C GLY A 205 30.30 -9.17 26.18
N GLU A 206 29.73 -8.86 25.01
CA GLU A 206 30.12 -7.68 24.23
C GLU A 206 29.80 -6.36 24.94
N TRP A 207 28.66 -6.28 25.63
CA TRP A 207 28.30 -5.07 26.40
C TRP A 207 29.32 -4.83 27.52
N GLN A 208 29.73 -5.88 28.23
CA GLN A 208 30.69 -5.77 29.33
C GLN A 208 32.10 -5.41 28.83
N MET A 209 32.51 -5.92 27.67
CA MET A 209 33.86 -5.68 27.11
C MET A 209 33.99 -4.38 26.31
N TYR A 210 33.00 -4.06 25.48
CA TYR A 210 33.07 -2.98 24.48
C TYR A 210 31.98 -1.90 24.66
N GLY A 211 31.14 -2.05 25.68
CA GLY A 211 30.09 -1.09 26.02
C GLY A 211 28.80 -1.27 25.22
N LEU A 212 27.78 -0.50 25.61
CA LEU A 212 26.42 -0.63 25.08
C LEU A 212 26.33 -0.31 23.58
N LYS A 213 27.17 0.62 23.10
CA LYS A 213 27.17 1.05 21.69
C LYS A 213 27.55 -0.10 20.75
N ALA A 214 28.60 -0.86 21.08
CA ALA A 214 29.04 -2.00 20.28
C ALA A 214 27.96 -3.08 20.24
N TYR A 215 27.43 -3.44 21.41
CA TYR A 215 26.33 -4.40 21.56
C TYR A 215 25.10 -4.05 20.70
N LEU A 216 24.63 -2.79 20.76
CA LEU A 216 23.50 -2.34 19.95
C LEU A 216 23.82 -2.32 18.45
N LEU A 217 25.05 -1.95 18.07
CA LEU A 217 25.46 -1.95 16.67
C LEU A 217 25.50 -3.38 16.10
N THR A 218 26.02 -4.34 16.87
CA THR A 218 26.03 -5.76 16.50
C THR A 218 24.61 -6.31 16.39
N PHE A 219 23.71 -5.91 17.30
CA PHE A 219 22.30 -6.24 17.19
C PHE A 219 21.69 -5.67 15.90
N VAL A 220 21.87 -4.39 15.61
CA VAL A 220 21.36 -3.76 14.37
C VAL A 220 21.94 -4.41 13.13
N ARG A 221 23.24 -4.74 13.13
CA ARG A 221 23.92 -5.42 12.00
C ARG A 221 23.35 -6.81 11.74
N THR A 222 22.87 -7.49 12.78
CA THR A 222 22.23 -8.80 12.68
C THR A 222 20.74 -8.68 12.32
N TRP A 223 20.05 -7.67 12.85
CA TRP A 223 18.62 -7.44 12.66
C TRP A 223 18.29 -6.88 11.27
N LEU A 224 19.08 -5.92 10.78
CA LEU A 224 18.78 -5.18 9.55
C LEU A 224 18.66 -6.09 8.31
N PRO A 225 19.56 -7.04 8.03
CA PRO A 225 19.41 -7.94 6.88
C PRO A 225 18.13 -8.78 6.96
N VAL A 226 17.83 -9.34 8.14
CA VAL A 226 16.63 -10.15 8.38
C VAL A 226 15.37 -9.31 8.17
N PHE A 227 15.34 -8.09 8.71
CA PHE A 227 14.25 -7.16 8.52
C PHE A 227 14.03 -6.82 7.05
N LEU A 228 15.09 -6.46 6.32
CA LEU A 228 15.00 -6.08 4.90
C LEU A 228 14.53 -7.26 4.04
N ALA A 229 15.01 -8.47 4.29
CA ALA A 229 14.57 -9.67 3.59
C ALA A 229 13.07 -9.93 3.80
N LEU A 230 12.60 -9.86 5.05
CA LEU A 230 11.18 -10.06 5.38
C LEU A 230 10.29 -8.94 4.85
N LEU A 231 10.79 -7.71 4.85
CA LEU A 231 10.11 -6.56 4.24
C LEU A 231 9.90 -6.80 2.75
N LEU A 232 10.96 -7.12 2.00
CA LEU A 232 10.89 -7.39 0.56
C LEU A 232 9.99 -8.58 0.24
N PHE A 233 10.11 -9.69 0.98
CA PHE A 233 9.23 -10.85 0.84
C PHE A 233 7.76 -10.48 1.09
N GLY A 234 7.49 -9.71 2.13
CA GLY A 234 6.15 -9.24 2.46
C GLY A 234 5.57 -8.30 1.39
N CYS A 235 6.40 -7.44 0.81
CA CYS A 235 6.00 -6.52 -0.25
C CYS A 235 5.80 -7.23 -1.59
N PHE A 236 6.62 -8.23 -1.91
CA PHE A 236 6.46 -9.09 -3.09
C PHE A 236 5.10 -9.79 -3.10
N TRP A 237 4.78 -10.52 -2.02
CA TRP A 237 3.47 -11.18 -1.93
C TRP A 237 2.32 -10.19 -1.92
N ARG A 238 2.51 -9.02 -1.30
CA ARG A 238 1.49 -7.97 -1.33
C ARG A 238 1.25 -7.48 -2.76
N ALA A 239 2.29 -7.22 -3.54
CA ALA A 239 2.20 -6.81 -4.93
C ALA A 239 1.50 -7.88 -5.78
N LEU A 240 1.86 -9.16 -5.59
CA LEU A 240 1.21 -10.26 -6.31
C LEU A 240 -0.27 -10.37 -5.96
N VAL A 241 -0.64 -10.25 -4.68
CA VAL A 241 -2.05 -10.28 -4.27
C VAL A 241 -2.84 -9.11 -4.86
N GLU A 242 -2.26 -7.91 -4.90
CA GLU A 242 -2.93 -6.76 -5.55
C GLU A 242 -3.09 -7.02 -7.07
N ALA A 243 -2.09 -7.58 -7.75
CA ALA A 243 -2.18 -7.95 -9.17
C ALA A 243 -3.26 -9.01 -9.43
N LEU A 244 -3.31 -10.07 -8.60
CA LEU A 244 -4.34 -11.12 -8.69
C LEU A 244 -5.73 -10.56 -8.41
N CYS A 245 -5.89 -9.68 -7.42
CA CYS A 245 -7.17 -9.04 -7.12
C CYS A 245 -7.62 -8.10 -8.24
N PHE A 246 -6.69 -7.38 -8.87
CA PHE A 246 -6.97 -6.53 -10.02
C PHE A 246 -7.42 -7.39 -11.22
N GLY A 247 -6.70 -8.46 -11.54
CA GLY A 247 -7.10 -9.41 -12.59
C GLY A 247 -8.45 -10.07 -12.32
N ALA A 248 -8.69 -10.52 -11.08
CA ALA A 248 -9.96 -11.12 -10.68
C ALA A 248 -11.13 -10.14 -10.78
N ALA A 249 -10.92 -8.84 -10.50
CA ALA A 249 -11.96 -7.85 -10.65
C ALA A 249 -12.40 -7.72 -12.12
N TRP A 250 -11.46 -7.77 -13.07
CA TRP A 250 -11.75 -7.76 -14.51
C TRP A 250 -12.45 -9.04 -14.99
N LEU A 251 -12.04 -10.21 -14.50
CA LEU A 251 -12.59 -11.51 -14.91
C LEU A 251 -13.96 -11.81 -14.28
N GLY A 252 -14.24 -11.27 -13.09
CA GLY A 252 -15.48 -11.54 -12.37
C GLY A 252 -15.66 -10.66 -11.12
N PRO A 253 -16.48 -9.60 -11.19
CA PRO A 253 -16.71 -8.67 -10.07
C PRO A 253 -17.21 -9.33 -8.78
N ARG A 254 -17.93 -10.46 -8.91
CA ARG A 254 -18.46 -11.25 -7.77
C ARG A 254 -17.37 -11.99 -6.99
N TRP A 255 -16.25 -12.31 -7.62
CA TRP A 255 -15.17 -13.11 -7.03
C TRP A 255 -14.12 -12.25 -6.31
N ALA A 256 -14.02 -10.96 -6.65
CA ALA A 256 -13.00 -10.05 -6.13
C ALA A 256 -12.89 -10.06 -4.59
N ARG A 257 -14.01 -10.16 -3.87
CA ARG A 257 -14.02 -10.23 -2.40
C ARG A 257 -13.49 -11.55 -1.85
N HIS A 258 -13.84 -12.67 -2.48
CA HIS A 258 -13.42 -14.00 -2.07
C HIS A 258 -11.93 -14.21 -2.35
N VAL A 259 -11.49 -13.84 -3.57
CA VAL A 259 -10.07 -13.85 -3.97
C VAL A 259 -9.24 -13.00 -3.02
N ARG A 260 -9.71 -11.79 -2.66
CA ARG A 260 -9.01 -10.94 -1.69
C ARG A 260 -8.85 -11.61 -0.32
N THR A 261 -9.92 -12.24 0.16
CA THR A 261 -9.89 -12.91 1.47
C THR A 261 -8.94 -14.10 1.48
N GLY A 262 -9.00 -14.96 0.45
CA GLY A 262 -8.11 -16.10 0.31
C GLY A 262 -6.65 -15.67 0.17
N ALA A 263 -6.37 -14.73 -0.73
CA ALA A 263 -5.03 -14.23 -0.98
C ALA A 263 -4.38 -13.60 0.28
N GLU A 264 -5.15 -12.87 1.09
CA GLU A 264 -4.66 -12.33 2.36
C GLU A 264 -4.38 -13.42 3.40
N TRP A 265 -5.21 -14.47 3.46
CA TRP A 265 -4.94 -15.64 4.29
C TRP A 265 -3.68 -16.36 3.85
N THR A 266 -3.48 -16.54 2.54
CA THR A 266 -2.26 -17.12 1.97
C THR A 266 -1.03 -16.28 2.34
N CYS A 267 -1.08 -14.96 2.21
CA CYS A 267 0.03 -14.09 2.64
C CYS A 267 0.34 -14.25 4.14
N ARG A 268 -0.69 -14.36 4.99
CA ARG A 268 -0.51 -14.56 6.43
C ARG A 268 0.10 -15.92 6.73
N ALA A 269 -0.39 -16.98 6.09
CA ALA A 269 0.15 -18.33 6.23
C ALA A 269 1.62 -18.39 5.76
N LEU A 270 1.93 -17.80 4.61
CA LEU A 270 3.30 -17.75 4.10
C LEU A 270 4.25 -16.97 5.05
N TYR A 271 3.80 -15.84 5.59
CA TYR A 271 4.63 -15.00 6.46
C TYR A 271 4.81 -15.57 7.87
N TYR A 272 3.72 -16.03 8.49
CA TYR A 272 3.73 -16.44 9.91
C TYR A 272 3.96 -17.94 10.12
N ILE A 273 3.72 -18.79 9.11
CA ILE A 273 3.83 -20.25 9.25
C ILE A 273 4.96 -20.77 8.38
N ALA A 274 4.90 -20.54 7.06
CA ALA A 274 5.86 -21.13 6.14
C ALA A 274 7.29 -20.67 6.41
N LEU A 275 7.48 -19.39 6.72
CA LEU A 275 8.81 -18.82 6.93
C LEU A 275 9.47 -19.31 8.24
N PRO A 276 8.79 -19.31 9.41
CA PRO A 276 9.32 -19.96 10.61
C PRO A 276 9.53 -21.47 10.45
N ALA A 277 8.61 -22.19 9.79
CA ALA A 277 8.74 -23.63 9.57
C ALA A 277 9.95 -23.95 8.69
N PHE A 278 10.17 -23.18 7.62
CA PHE A 278 11.34 -23.33 6.75
C PHE A 278 12.65 -23.06 7.49
N LEU A 279 12.70 -22.01 8.32
CA LEU A 279 13.85 -21.72 9.18
C LEU A 279 14.10 -22.86 10.17
N ALA A 280 13.06 -23.37 10.83
CA ALA A 280 13.17 -24.48 11.77
C ALA A 280 13.70 -25.75 11.08
N MET A 281 13.17 -26.10 9.90
CA MET A 281 13.66 -27.24 9.12
C MET A 281 15.14 -27.08 8.76
N ARG A 282 15.56 -25.89 8.31
CA ARG A 282 16.96 -25.65 7.90
C ARG A 282 17.94 -25.57 9.07
N LEU A 283 17.46 -25.32 10.28
CA LEU A 283 18.27 -25.38 11.50
C LEU A 283 18.36 -26.80 12.08
N LEU A 284 17.40 -27.67 11.78
CA LEU A 284 17.34 -29.06 12.24
C LEU A 284 17.95 -30.06 11.26
N ALA A 285 18.01 -29.71 9.96
CA ALA A 285 18.67 -30.46 8.91
C ALA A 285 20.16 -30.10 8.81
#